data_AF-A0A974P440-F1
#
_entry.id   AF-A0A974P440-F1
#
_cell.length_a   1.000
_cell.length_b   1.000
_cell.length_c   1.000
_cell.angle_alpha   90.00
_cell.angle_beta   90.00
_cell.angle_gamma   90.00
#
_symmetry.space_group_name_H-M   'P 1'
#
loop_
_entity.id
_entity.type
_entity.pdbx_description
1 polymer ?
#
loop_
_entity_poly.entity_id
_entity_poly.type
_entity_poly.pdbx_seq_one_letter_code
_entity_poly.pdbx_strand_id
1 'polypeptide(L)'
;MTDDAKPNAEATSAPGASADFLAGGGEMGERIRLFDWRKTALGAPERWPQSLKTTVRLLLSSGHPMLIWWGEDLIQFYNDAYLQSLGPERHPSALGIADATAG
;
A
#
# COMPACT_ATOMS: atom_id res chain seq x y z
N MET A 1 -21.06 29.69 36.57
CA MET A 1 -20.57 31.09 36.55
C MET A 1 -19.12 31.02 37.00
N THR A 2 -18.12 30.90 36.14
CA THR A 2 -17.99 30.95 34.66
C THR A 2 -16.74 30.10 34.38
N ASP A 3 -16.83 29.09 33.51
CA ASP A 3 -16.15 29.10 32.19
C ASP A 3 -15.03 30.14 32.09
N ASP A 4 -13.79 29.70 31.94
CA ASP A 4 -12.90 30.38 31.00
C ASP A 4 -11.73 29.48 30.62
N ALA A 5 -11.48 29.50 29.33
CA ALA A 5 -10.73 28.55 28.57
C ALA A 5 -9.20 28.72 28.68
N LYS A 6 -8.54 27.60 28.39
CA LYS A 6 -7.21 27.41 27.76
C LYS A 6 -6.47 28.65 27.25
N PRO A 7 -5.14 28.52 27.16
CA PRO A 7 -4.60 28.38 25.80
C PRO A 7 -3.90 27.04 25.60
N ASN A 8 -4.35 26.34 24.56
CA ASN A 8 -3.63 25.24 23.94
C ASN A 8 -2.45 25.85 23.20
N ALA A 9 -1.22 25.48 23.58
CA ALA A 9 -0.07 25.70 22.72
C ALA A 9 -0.01 24.57 21.69
N GLU A 10 -0.51 24.84 20.49
CA GLU A 10 -0.18 24.08 19.28
C GLU A 10 1.22 24.47 18.77
N ALA A 11 2.06 23.47 18.55
CA ALA A 11 3.13 23.34 17.54
C ALA A 11 4.06 22.21 18.00
N THR A 12 4.29 21.09 17.33
CA THR A 12 4.19 20.74 15.91
C THR A 12 4.05 19.21 15.85
N SER A 13 3.05 18.73 15.12
CA SER A 13 2.89 17.31 14.79
C SER A 13 4.11 16.81 14.02
N ALA A 14 4.76 15.75 14.50
CA ALA A 14 5.65 14.93 13.68
C ALA A 14 4.80 13.80 13.04
N PRO A 15 4.49 13.82 11.73
CA PRO A 15 3.82 12.71 11.09
C PRO A 15 4.88 11.67 10.70
N GLY A 16 5.25 10.83 11.67
CA GLY A 16 6.18 9.72 11.50
C GLY A 16 5.58 8.43 12.01
N ALA A 17 4.36 8.09 11.57
CA ALA A 17 3.91 6.70 11.67
C ALA A 17 4.66 5.94 10.57
N SER A 18 5.87 5.50 10.89
CA SER A 18 6.80 4.82 9.98
C SER A 18 6.07 3.78 9.15
N ALA A 19 6.32 3.76 7.84
CA ALA A 19 5.77 2.78 6.91
C ALA A 19 6.37 1.36 7.11
N ASP A 20 6.67 0.99 8.35
CA ASP A 20 7.31 -0.26 8.76
C ASP A 20 6.50 -1.50 8.34
N PHE A 21 5.19 -1.34 8.17
CA PHE A 21 4.33 -2.40 7.65
C PHE A 21 4.62 -2.77 6.18
N LEU A 22 5.30 -1.90 5.44
CA LEU A 22 5.80 -2.18 4.09
C LEU A 22 7.16 -2.89 4.10
N ALA A 23 7.73 -3.19 5.27
CA ALA A 23 8.96 -3.98 5.35
C ALA A 23 8.73 -5.44 4.94
N GLY A 24 9.75 -6.04 4.31
CA GLY A 24 9.66 -7.38 3.72
C GLY A 24 9.39 -7.34 2.22
N GLY A 25 9.28 -8.51 1.60
CA GLY A 25 9.27 -8.64 0.14
C GLY A 25 10.63 -8.33 -0.48
N GLY A 26 10.93 -9.00 -1.60
CA GLY A 26 12.14 -8.77 -2.38
C GLY A 26 12.01 -7.55 -3.26
N GLU A 27 12.05 -7.77 -4.56
CA GLU A 27 11.88 -6.74 -5.59
C GLU A 27 10.51 -6.05 -5.50
N MET A 28 9.44 -6.80 -5.24
CA MET A 28 8.10 -6.22 -5.13
C MET A 28 7.90 -5.42 -3.85
N GLY A 29 8.52 -5.86 -2.75
CA GLY A 29 8.55 -5.05 -1.53
C GLY A 29 9.22 -3.70 -1.78
N GLU A 30 10.34 -3.69 -2.49
CA GLU A 30 11.06 -2.46 -2.83
C GLU A 30 10.23 -1.56 -3.74
N ARG A 31 9.64 -2.12 -4.80
CA ARG A 31 8.76 -1.38 -5.72
C ARG A 31 7.56 -0.76 -4.99
N ILE A 32 6.92 -1.52 -4.10
CA ILE A 32 5.80 -1.02 -3.28
C ILE A 32 6.27 0.12 -2.37
N ARG A 33 7.48 0.07 -1.80
CA ARG A 33 8.00 1.17 -0.96
C ARG A 33 8.35 2.43 -1.74
N LEU A 34 8.89 2.27 -2.96
CA LEU A 34 9.32 3.39 -3.81
C LEU A 34 8.18 4.04 -4.60
N PHE A 35 7.04 3.35 -4.72
CA PHE A 35 5.89 3.85 -5.46
C PHE A 35 5.26 5.06 -4.77
N ASP A 36 4.96 6.11 -5.54
CA ASP A 36 4.36 7.35 -5.03
C ASP A 36 2.84 7.18 -4.83
N TRP A 37 2.47 6.51 -3.74
CA TRP A 37 1.08 6.21 -3.38
C TRP A 37 0.22 7.47 -3.18
N ARG A 38 0.83 8.63 -2.94
CA ARG A 38 0.11 9.91 -2.80
C ARG A 38 -0.62 10.31 -4.07
N LYS A 39 -0.20 9.78 -5.22
CA LYS A 39 -0.84 9.99 -6.53
C LYS A 39 -1.99 9.01 -6.81
N THR A 40 -2.25 8.06 -5.92
CA THR A 40 -3.35 7.11 -6.04
C THR A 40 -4.49 7.46 -5.10
N ALA A 41 -5.66 6.85 -5.32
CA ALA A 41 -6.82 7.00 -4.45
C ALA A 41 -6.57 6.53 -2.99
N LEU A 42 -5.57 5.68 -2.76
CA LEU A 42 -5.16 5.26 -1.42
C LEU A 42 -4.45 6.37 -0.61
N GLY A 43 -3.84 7.33 -1.31
CA GLY A 43 -3.04 8.37 -0.68
C GLY A 43 -1.81 7.82 0.05
N ALA A 44 -1.27 8.65 0.95
CA ALA A 44 -0.03 8.36 1.66
C ALA A 44 -0.13 7.07 2.52
N PRO A 45 0.87 6.16 2.51
CA PRO A 45 0.83 4.88 3.25
C PRO A 45 0.52 5.00 4.73
N GLU A 46 0.89 6.11 5.35
CA GLU A 46 0.65 6.40 6.76
C GLU A 46 -0.86 6.50 7.06
N ARG A 47 -1.66 6.91 6.07
CA ARG A 47 -3.11 7.12 6.17
C ARG A 47 -3.93 5.90 5.76
N TRP A 48 -3.29 4.82 5.31
CA TRP A 48 -4.02 3.62 4.91
C TRP A 48 -4.81 3.01 6.07
N PRO A 49 -5.97 2.39 5.79
CA PRO A 49 -6.71 1.62 6.79
C PRO A 49 -5.84 0.52 7.40
N GLN A 50 -6.00 0.25 8.70
CA GLN A 50 -5.21 -0.77 9.40
C GLN A 50 -5.37 -2.16 8.78
N SER A 51 -6.56 -2.48 8.26
CA SER A 51 -6.81 -3.73 7.53
C SER A 51 -5.90 -3.86 6.30
N LEU A 52 -5.80 -2.80 5.47
CA LEU A 52 -4.90 -2.80 4.32
C LEU A 52 -3.44 -2.96 4.74
N LYS A 53 -3.00 -2.24 5.77
CA LYS A 53 -1.62 -2.34 6.27
C LYS A 53 -1.26 -3.76 6.68
N THR A 54 -2.15 -4.42 7.44
CA THR A 54 -1.97 -5.83 7.84
C THR A 54 -1.93 -6.76 6.63
N THR A 55 -2.84 -6.56 5.69
CA THR A 55 -2.96 -7.37 4.47
C THR A 55 -1.74 -7.24 3.56
N VAL A 56 -1.24 -6.02 3.34
CA VAL A 56 0.00 -5.78 2.57
C VAL A 56 1.21 -6.39 3.27
N ARG A 57 1.30 -6.27 4.60
CA ARG A 57 2.37 -6.91 5.37
C ARG A 57 2.35 -8.44 5.20
N LEU A 58 1.17 -9.05 5.28
CA LEU A 58 1.01 -10.50 5.08
C LEU A 58 1.48 -10.89 3.67
N LEU A 59 1.03 -10.15 2.65
CA LEU A 59 1.39 -10.37 1.26
C LEU A 59 2.92 -10.30 1.04
N LEU A 60 3.58 -9.29 1.58
CA LEU A 60 5.03 -9.11 1.47
C LEU A 60 5.83 -10.15 2.26
N SER A 61 5.25 -10.71 3.33
CA SER A 61 5.88 -11.75 4.14
C SER A 61 5.66 -13.18 3.61
N SER A 62 4.74 -13.36 2.67
CA SER A 62 4.37 -14.68 2.16
C SER A 62 5.32 -15.15 1.06
N GLY A 63 5.78 -16.41 1.15
CA GLY A 63 6.48 -17.10 0.06
C GLY A 63 5.57 -17.71 -1.00
N HIS A 64 4.24 -17.62 -0.83
CA HIS A 64 3.26 -18.12 -1.81
C HIS A 64 2.79 -16.99 -2.73
N PRO A 65 2.46 -17.28 -4.00
CA PRO A 65 1.90 -16.29 -4.93
C PRO A 65 0.64 -15.63 -4.38
N MET A 66 0.66 -14.31 -4.22
CA MET A 66 -0.47 -13.53 -3.72
C MET A 66 -0.70 -12.26 -4.54
N LEU A 67 -1.96 -12.00 -4.87
CA LEU A 67 -2.48 -10.78 -5.52
C LEU A 67 -3.71 -10.32 -4.74
N ILE A 68 -3.84 -9.00 -4.55
CA ILE A 68 -4.96 -8.37 -3.83
C ILE A 68 -5.42 -7.18 -4.65
N TRP A 69 -6.74 -7.11 -4.88
CA TRP A 69 -7.42 -5.91 -5.34
C TRP A 69 -7.99 -5.18 -4.14
N TRP A 70 -7.70 -3.89 -4.04
CA TRP A 70 -8.14 -3.07 -2.93
C TRP A 70 -8.98 -1.87 -3.38
N GLY A 71 -10.12 -1.70 -2.71
CA GLY A 71 -11.01 -0.56 -2.90
C GLY A 71 -11.77 -0.59 -4.23
N GLU A 72 -12.52 0.48 -4.48
CA GLU A 72 -13.33 0.66 -5.69
C GLU A 72 -12.45 0.88 -6.93
N ASP A 73 -11.26 1.44 -6.74
CA ASP A 73 -10.26 1.65 -7.81
C ASP A 73 -9.47 0.39 -8.18
N LEU A 74 -9.79 -0.76 -7.57
CA LEU A 74 -9.17 -2.07 -7.83
C LEU A 74 -7.64 -2.04 -7.80
N ILE A 75 -7.07 -1.32 -6.83
CA ILE A 75 -5.61 -1.15 -6.72
C ILE A 75 -4.97 -2.50 -6.42
N GLN A 76 -3.99 -2.86 -7.25
CA GLN A 76 -3.34 -4.17 -7.23
C GLN A 76 -2.09 -4.17 -6.36
N PHE A 77 -2.05 -5.10 -5.41
CA PHE A 77 -0.85 -5.46 -4.65
C PHE A 77 -0.50 -6.91 -4.95
N TYR A 78 0.75 -7.19 -5.32
CA TYR A 78 1.22 -8.56 -5.48
C TYR A 78 2.66 -8.71 -5.03
N ASN A 79 3.02 -9.94 -4.65
CA ASN A 79 4.35 -10.26 -4.13
C ASN A 79 5.26 -10.89 -5.18
N ASP A 80 6.52 -11.08 -4.80
CA ASP A 80 7.57 -11.65 -5.65
C ASP A 80 7.23 -13.07 -6.14
N ALA A 81 6.57 -13.88 -5.29
CA ALA A 81 6.16 -15.24 -5.68
C ALA A 81 5.07 -15.22 -6.78
N TYR A 82 4.20 -14.20 -6.78
CA TYR A 82 3.20 -14.00 -7.82
C TYR A 82 3.84 -13.63 -9.16
N LEU A 83 4.85 -12.77 -9.15
CA LEU A 83 5.66 -12.46 -10.34
C LEU A 83 6.29 -13.72 -10.95
N GLN A 84 6.89 -14.57 -10.12
CA GLN A 84 7.52 -15.81 -10.59
C GLN A 84 6.50 -16.78 -11.22
N SER A 85 5.23 -16.69 -10.81
CA SER A 85 4.14 -17.54 -11.33
C SER A 85 3.52 -17.02 -12.63
N LEU A 86 3.68 -15.73 -12.94
CA LEU A 86 3.07 -15.07 -14.12
C LEU A 86 3.80 -15.37 -15.44
N GLY A 87 4.93 -16.07 -15.40
CA GLY A 87 5.81 -16.29 -16.54
C GLY A 87 6.59 -15.01 -16.94
N PRO A 88 7.78 -15.15 -17.54
CA PRO A 88 8.67 -14.02 -17.84
C PRO A 88 8.10 -12.98 -18.83
N GLU A 89 7.00 -13.29 -19.54
CA GLU A 89 6.45 -12.43 -20.60
C GLU A 89 5.47 -11.34 -20.13
N ARG A 90 4.94 -11.37 -18.90
CA ARG A 90 3.96 -10.36 -18.41
C ARG A 90 4.57 -9.25 -17.55
N HIS A 91 5.89 -9.21 -17.46
CA HIS A 91 6.62 -8.63 -16.33
C HIS A 91 6.92 -7.10 -16.36
N PRO A 92 6.52 -6.32 -17.38
CA PRO A 92 6.48 -4.85 -17.20
C PRO A 92 5.10 -4.20 -17.34
N SER A 93 4.10 -4.87 -17.94
CA SER A 93 2.87 -4.19 -18.41
C SER A 93 1.66 -4.30 -17.47
N ALA A 94 1.72 -5.15 -16.45
CA ALA A 94 0.54 -5.53 -15.66
C ALA A 94 0.32 -4.70 -14.37
N LEU A 95 1.31 -3.92 -13.93
CA LEU A 95 1.15 -3.08 -12.74
C LEU A 95 0.25 -1.88 -13.08
N GLY A 96 -1.00 -1.89 -12.61
CA GLY A 96 -1.90 -0.74 -12.69
C GLY A 96 -2.80 -0.68 -13.94
N ILE A 97 -2.96 -1.76 -14.69
CA ILE A 97 -3.93 -1.82 -15.80
C ILE A 97 -5.17 -2.61 -15.37
N ALA A 98 -6.34 -1.97 -15.47
CA ALA A 98 -7.63 -2.61 -15.39
C ALA A 98 -7.82 -3.51 -16.63
N ASP A 99 -8.05 -4.80 -16.41
CA ASP A 99 -8.43 -5.70 -17.49
C ASP A 99 -9.88 -5.40 -17.89
N ALA A 100 -10.03 -4.63 -18.97
CA ALA A 100 -11.31 -4.39 -19.62
C ALA A 100 -11.32 -5.11 -20.97
N THR A 101 -11.04 -6.41 -21.04
CA THR A 101 -11.44 -7.20 -22.22
C THR A 101 -11.67 -8.67 -21.90
N ALA A 102 -12.90 -8.99 -21.46
CA ALA A 102 -13.51 -10.28 -21.75
C ALA A 102 -14.74 -10.03 -22.63
N GLY A 103 -14.51 -10.01 -23.94
CA GLY A 103 -15.54 -10.15 -24.97
C GLY A 103 -15.60 -11.58 -25.48
#